data_AF-A0A8T8I151-F1
#
_entry.id   AF-A0A8T8I151-F1
#
_cell.length_a   1.000
_cell.length_b   1.000
_cell.length_c   1.000
_cell.angle_alpha   90.00
_cell.angle_beta   90.00
_cell.angle_gamma   90.00
#
_symmetry.space_group_name_H-M   'P 1'
#
loop_
_entity.id
_entity.type
_entity.pdbx_description
1 polymer ?
#
loop_
_entity_poly.entity_id
_entity_poly.type
_entity_poly.pdbx_seq_one_letter_code
_entity_poly.pdbx_strand_id
1 'polypeptide(L)' 'VDRSAQCVRESIKLLAKEGLVVARQGKGVFVLRKPEAGEVPASGSQVITMLHQLERTVDHLSDRLTAVERR' A
#
# COMPACT_ATOMS: atom_id res chain seq x y z
N VAL A 1 -15.32 12.13 28.56
CA VAL A 1 -14.25 11.58 27.68
C VAL A 1 -13.58 12.76 27.01
N ASP A 2 -12.27 12.89 27.16
CA ASP A 2 -11.51 14.00 26.61
C ASP A 2 -11.49 13.93 25.07
N ARG A 3 -12.14 14.89 24.40
CA ARG A 3 -12.29 14.92 22.93
C ARG A 3 -10.93 14.97 22.24
N SER A 4 -9.95 15.63 22.87
CA SER A 4 -8.59 15.73 22.35
C SER A 4 -7.92 14.34 22.25
N ALA A 5 -8.05 13.53 23.30
CA ALA A 5 -7.48 12.19 23.35
C ALA A 5 -8.15 11.24 22.34
N GLN A 6 -9.45 11.43 22.07
CA GLN A 6 -10.13 10.66 21.03
C GLN A 6 -9.64 11.04 19.62
N CYS A 7 -9.51 12.32 19.33
CA CYS A 7 -8.97 12.79 18.04
C CYS A 7 -7.56 12.23 17.79
N VAL A 8 -6.67 12.30 18.78
CA VAL A 8 -5.30 11.77 18.66
C VAL A 8 -5.30 10.27 18.34
N ARG A 9 -6.15 9.48 19.01
CA ARG A 9 -6.24 8.03 18.74
C ARG A 9 -6.75 7.74 17.33
N GLU A 10 -7.76 8.46 16.87
CA GLU A 10 -8.27 8.30 15.51
C GLU A 10 -7.25 8.73 14.45
N SER A 11 -6.50 9.81 14.68
CA SER A 11 -5.39 10.21 13.81
C SER A 11 -4.30 9.13 13.73
N ILE A 12 -3.91 8.52 14.85
CA ILE A 12 -2.93 7.42 14.86
C ILE A 12 -3.44 6.21 14.07
N LYS A 13 -4.74 5.87 14.19
CA LYS A 13 -5.35 4.78 13.41
C LYS A 13 -5.32 5.06 11.91
N LEU A 14 -5.58 6.31 11.50
CA LEU A 14 -5.49 6.71 10.09
C LEU A 14 -4.06 6.55 9.56
N LEU A 15 -3.07 7.07 10.29
CA LEU A 15 -1.66 6.94 9.92
C LEU A 15 -1.20 5.46 9.86
N ALA A 16 -1.73 4.61 10.75
CA ALA A 16 -1.44 3.18 10.74
C ALA A 16 -2.07 2.47 9.54
N LYS A 17 -3.30 2.85 9.16
CA LYS A 17 -4.00 2.34 7.97
C LYS A 17 -3.26 2.68 6.67
N GLU A 18 -2.62 3.85 6.63
CA GLU A 18 -1.79 4.30 5.50
C GLU A 18 -0.37 3.69 5.50
N GLY A 19 -0.04 2.85 6.48
CA GLY A 19 1.27 2.21 6.59
C GLY A 19 2.41 3.17 6.95
N LEU A 20 2.09 4.36 7.47
CA LEU A 20 3.08 5.37 7.86
C LEU A 20 3.64 5.11 9.26
N VAL A 21 2.82 4.54 10.14
CA VAL A 21 3.20 4.20 11.52
C VAL A 21 2.76 2.80 11.91
N VAL A 22 3.41 2.23 12.93
CA VAL A 22 2.97 1.00 13.59
C VAL A 22 2.84 1.24 15.09
N ALA A 23 1.67 0.92 15.63
CA ALA A 23 1.44 0.92 17.07
C ALA A 23 1.79 -0.45 17.65
N ARG A 24 2.65 -0.48 18.68
CA ARG A 24 2.98 -1.70 19.40
C ARG A 24 2.54 -1.55 20.85
N GLN A 25 1.65 -2.44 21.29
CA GLN A 25 1.10 -2.41 22.64
C GLN A 25 2.23 -2.41 23.69
N GLY A 26 2.14 -1.51 24.65
CA GLY A 26 3.15 -1.33 25.72
C GLY A 26 4.47 -0.68 25.27
N LYS A 27 4.64 -0.37 23.98
CA LYS A 27 5.87 0.23 23.43
C LYS A 27 5.66 1.54 22.68
N GLY A 28 4.41 1.94 22.45
CA GLY A 28 4.06 3.19 21.78
C GLY A 28 3.90 3.05 20.27
N VAL A 29 4.10 4.16 19.55
CA VAL A 29 3.90 4.27 18.09
C VAL A 29 5.23 4.58 17.42
N PHE A 30 5.54 3.87 16.34
CA PHE A 30 6.79 3.99 15.58
C PHE A 30 6.50 4.44 14.16
N VAL A 31 7.33 5.33 13.62
CA VAL A 31 7.24 5.77 12.22
C VAL A 31 7.95 4.76 11.33
N LEU A 32 7.23 4.19 10.36
CA LEU A 32 7.78 3.23 9.39
C LEU A 32 8.41 3.95 8.21
N ARG A 33 7.71 4.94 7.67
CA ARG A 33 8.21 5.80 6.59
C ARG A 33 7.60 7.18 6.68
N LYS A 34 8.30 8.16 6.12
CA LYS A 34 7.77 9.51 5.91
C LYS A 34 7.17 9.57 4.51
N PRO A 35 5.93 10.04 4.34
CA PRO A 35 5.37 10.24 3.01
C PRO A 35 6.16 11.34 2.30
N GLU A 36 6.35 11.18 0.99
CA GLU A 36 6.97 12.21 0.16
C GLU A 36 5.99 13.35 -0.11
N ALA A 37 6.52 14.56 -0.36
CA ALA A 37 5.68 15.71 -0.63
C ALA A 37 4.88 15.50 -1.92
N GLY A 38 3.55 15.54 -1.83
CA GLY A 38 2.65 15.29 -2.97
C GLY A 38 2.33 13.81 -3.20
N GLU A 39 2.74 12.92 -2.30
CA GLU A 39 2.37 11.51 -2.38
C GLU A 39 0.86 11.34 -2.20
N VAL A 40 0.17 11.01 -3.29
CA VAL A 40 -1.26 10.67 -3.26
C VAL A 40 -1.36 9.16 -3.08
N PRO A 41 -2.03 8.67 -2.01
CA PRO A 41 -2.24 7.24 -1.85
C PRO A 41 -3.01 6.71 -3.06
N ALA A 42 -2.49 5.63 -3.66
CA ALA A 42 -3.12 4.99 -4.81
C ALA A 42 -4.56 4.60 -4.45
N SER A 43 -5.51 4.94 -5.32
CA SER A 43 -6.89 4.52 -5.10
C SER A 43 -6.99 3.00 -5.26
N GLY A 44 -7.94 2.36 -4.56
CA GLY A 44 -8.18 0.92 -4.72
C GLY A 44 -8.44 0.52 -6.18
N SER A 45 -9.10 1.37 -6.95
CA SER A 45 -9.33 1.17 -8.39
C SER A 45 -8.05 1.24 -9.22
N GLN A 46 -7.10 2.13 -8.88
CA GLN A 46 -5.78 2.20 -9.52
C GLN A 46 -4.98 0.93 -9.25
N VAL A 47 -5.00 0.44 -7.99
CA VAL A 47 -4.31 -0.81 -7.62
C VAL A 47 -4.86 -2.00 -8.39
N ILE A 48 -6.18 -2.14 -8.50
CA ILE A 48 -6.82 -3.22 -9.28
C ILE A 48 -6.44 -3.11 -10.77
N THR A 49 -6.43 -1.90 -11.31
CA THR A 49 -6.05 -1.67 -12.72
C THR A 49 -4.59 -2.07 -12.97
N MET A 50 -3.69 -1.68 -12.07
CA MET A 50 -2.27 -2.06 -12.13
C MET A 50 -2.09 -3.59 -12.05
N LEU A 51 -2.86 -4.27 -11.19
CA LEU A 51 -2.79 -5.72 -11.07
C LEU A 51 -3.21 -6.43 -12.37
N HIS A 52 -4.35 -6.05 -12.96
CA HIS A 52 -4.77 -6.59 -14.26
C HIS A 52 -3.75 -6.31 -15.38
N GLN A 53 -3.08 -5.16 -15.34
CA GLN A 53 -2.04 -4.84 -16.32
C GLN A 53 -0.81 -5.74 -16.14
N LEU A 54 -0.45 -6.04 -14.89
CA LEU A 54 0.66 -6.92 -14.56
C LEU A 54 0.37 -8.36 -14.99
N GLU A 55 -0.84 -8.88 -14.74
CA GLU A 55 -1.30 -10.20 -15.21
C GLU A 55 -1.15 -10.32 -16.73
N ARG A 56 -1.69 -9.38 -17.49
CA ARG A 56 -1.57 -9.38 -18.97
C ARG A 56 -0.13 -9.34 -19.46
N THR A 57 0.74 -8.61 -18.74
CA THR A 57 2.15 -8.51 -19.09
C THR A 57 2.87 -9.84 -18.86
N VAL A 58 2.57 -10.51 -17.74
CA VAL A 58 3.11 -11.84 -17.42
C VAL A 58 2.63 -12.87 -18.43
N ASP A 59 1.35 -12.88 -18.78
CA ASP A 59 0.79 -13.77 -19.80
C ASP A 59 1.49 -13.58 -21.15
N HIS A 60 1.65 -12.32 -21.56
CA HIS A 60 2.34 -12.00 -22.82
C HIS A 60 3.81 -12.46 -22.82
N LEU A 61 4.51 -12.33 -21.69
CA LEU A 61 5.87 -12.83 -21.56
C LEU A 61 5.92 -14.36 -21.61
N SER A 62 4.96 -15.04 -20.97
CA SER A 62 4.82 -16.49 -20.98
C SER A 62 4.59 -17.04 -22.39
N ASP A 63 3.70 -16.39 -23.16
CA ASP A 63 3.43 -16.75 -24.56
C ASP A 63 4.69 -16.60 -25.44
N ARG A 64 5.43 -15.50 -25.25
CA ARG A 64 6.67 -15.24 -25.98
C ARG A 64 7.75 -16.26 -25.63
N LEU A 65 7.88 -16.62 -24.35
CA LEU A 65 8.83 -17.63 -23.91
C LEU A 65 8.50 -18.99 -24.54
N THR A 66 7.23 -19.40 -24.47
CA THR A 66 6.74 -20.64 -25.08
C THR A 66 7.00 -20.69 -26.59
N ALA A 67 6.84 -19.56 -27.29
CA ALA A 67 7.12 -19.48 -28.72
C ALA A 67 8.62 -19.63 -29.06
N VAL A 68 9.50 -19.20 -28.17
CA VAL A 68 10.96 -19.37 -28.30
C VAL A 68 11.36 -20.81 -27.99
N GLU A 69 10.83 -21.40 -26.92
CA GLU A 69 11.15 -22.77 -26.49
C GLU A 69 10.68 -23.85 -27.47
N ARG A 70 9.71 -23.54 -28.35
CA ARG A 70 9.23 -24.46 -29.39
C ARG A 70 10.04 -24.42 -30.70
N ARG A 71 11.09 -23.60 -30.78
CA ARG A 71 12.05 -23.58 -31.90
C ARG A 71 13.28 -24.41 -31.58
#